data_AF-A0AAD3E555-F1
#
_entry.id   AF-A0AAD3E555-F1
#
_cell.length_a   1.000
_cell.length_b   1.000
_cell.length_c   1.000
_cell.angle_alpha   90.00
_cell.angle_beta   90.00
_cell.angle_gamma   90.00
#
_symmetry.space_group_name_H-M   'P 1'
#
loop_
_entity.id
_entity.type
_entity.pdbx_description
1 polymer ?
#
loop_
_entity_poly.entity_id
_entity_poly.type
_entity_poly.pdbx_seq_one_letter_code
_entity_poly.pdbx_strand_id
1 'polypeptide(L)'
;DLEALLAQLFELLMALVGQPRAARLMKPALPDMALLGVSYMQMTARQASEWASNASQYVADEEDSTFTVRVSGELLLDSVMQAFGCNAAGAVMDAVEARMREAAEQRAAGRVGWWKLREAALLAAGCCAASFPGGLGD
;
A
#
# COMPACT_ATOMS: atom_id res chain seq x y z
N ASP A 1 10.43 8.34 16.75
CA ASP A 1 9.65 7.09 16.77
C ASP A 1 9.82 6.38 15.43
N LEU A 2 9.79 5.05 15.39
CA LEU A 2 10.03 4.24 14.18
C LEU A 2 8.93 4.43 13.13
N GLU A 3 7.66 4.53 13.56
CA GLU A 3 6.53 4.75 12.65
C GLU A 3 6.67 6.09 11.90
N ALA A 4 7.05 7.16 12.62
CA ALA A 4 7.32 8.46 12.01
C ALA A 4 8.50 8.43 11.03
N LEU A 5 9.58 7.70 11.35
CA LEU A 5 10.71 7.53 10.43
C LEU A 5 10.29 6.80 9.15
N LEU A 6 9.49 5.73 9.28
CA LEU A 6 8.98 5.00 8.14
C LEU A 6 8.09 5.89 7.27
N ALA A 7 7.13 6.60 7.85
CA ALA A 7 6.27 7.54 7.13
C ALA A 7 7.11 8.60 6.38
N GLN A 8 8.14 9.17 7.02
CA GLN A 8 9.03 10.16 6.39
C GLN A 8 9.85 9.57 5.24
N LEU A 9 10.24 8.29 5.31
CA LEU A 9 10.91 7.59 4.20
C LEU A 9 9.97 7.40 3.02
N PHE A 10 8.70 7.08 3.26
CA PHE A 10 7.67 7.03 2.21
C PHE A 10 7.48 8.40 1.57
N GLU A 11 7.41 9.48 2.36
CA GLU A 11 7.36 10.86 1.83
C GLU A 11 8.56 11.21 0.96
N LEU A 12 9.77 10.79 1.35
CA LEU A 12 10.96 10.98 0.54
C LEU A 12 10.84 10.26 -0.81
N LEU A 13 10.36 9.01 -0.81
CA LEU A 13 10.14 8.25 -2.05
C LEU A 13 9.12 8.95 -2.94
N MET A 14 7.99 9.41 -2.38
CA MET A 14 6.99 10.18 -3.12
C MET A 14 7.57 11.48 -3.70
N ALA A 15 8.37 12.21 -2.92
CA ALA A 15 9.03 13.43 -3.40
C ALA A 15 10.01 13.16 -4.56
N LEU A 16 10.73 12.05 -4.53
CA LEU A 16 11.63 11.64 -5.63
C LEU A 16 10.84 11.23 -6.87
N VAL A 17 9.74 10.51 -6.70
CA VAL A 17 8.84 10.09 -7.79
C VAL A 17 8.13 11.29 -8.42
N GLY A 18 7.75 12.29 -7.63
CA GLY A 18 7.10 13.51 -8.13
C GLY A 18 8.03 14.45 -8.92
N GLN A 19 9.35 14.27 -8.84
CA GLN A 19 10.32 15.10 -9.57
C GLN A 19 10.74 14.44 -10.90
N PRO A 20 10.49 15.04 -12.09
CA PRO A 20 10.69 14.36 -13.38
C PRO A 20 12.10 13.86 -13.69
N ARG A 21 13.13 14.48 -13.08
CA ARG A 21 14.53 14.03 -13.22
C ARG A 21 14.82 12.83 -12.32
N ALA A 22 14.36 12.87 -11.06
CA ALA A 22 14.55 11.79 -10.10
C ALA A 22 13.65 10.58 -10.43
N ALA A 23 12.40 10.80 -10.86
CA ALA A 23 11.48 9.76 -11.30
C ALA A 23 12.10 8.82 -12.36
N ARG A 24 12.87 9.38 -13.31
CA ARG A 24 13.58 8.56 -14.30
C ARG A 24 14.62 7.63 -13.69
N LEU A 25 15.28 8.05 -12.62
CA LEU A 25 16.25 7.24 -11.88
C LEU A 25 15.55 6.20 -11.00
N MET A 26 14.32 6.46 -10.57
CA MET A 26 13.52 5.55 -9.75
C MET A 26 12.80 4.47 -10.56
N LYS A 27 12.63 4.64 -11.87
CA LYS A 27 11.93 3.69 -12.74
C LYS A 27 12.42 2.23 -12.60
N PRO A 28 13.72 1.92 -12.51
CA PRO A 28 14.20 0.55 -12.31
C PRO A 28 13.80 -0.06 -10.95
N ALA A 29 13.58 0.78 -9.93
CA ALA A 29 13.18 0.37 -8.59
C ALA A 29 11.65 0.23 -8.42
N LEU A 30 10.87 0.45 -9.49
CA LEU A 30 9.42 0.42 -9.45
C LEU A 30 8.83 -0.89 -8.89
N PRO A 31 9.32 -2.09 -9.26
CA PRO A 31 8.84 -3.34 -8.66
C PRO A 31 9.06 -3.39 -7.15
N ASP A 32 10.23 -2.94 -6.68
CA ASP A 32 10.58 -2.94 -5.26
C ASP A 32 9.75 -1.91 -4.49
N MET A 33 9.55 -0.71 -5.04
CA MET A 33 8.70 0.32 -4.44
C MET A 33 7.25 -0.13 -4.33
N ALA A 34 6.72 -0.79 -5.37
CA ALA A 34 5.37 -1.36 -5.34
C ALA A 34 5.24 -2.44 -4.26
N LEU A 35 6.17 -3.41 -4.23
CA LEU A 35 6.18 -4.46 -3.22
C LEU A 35 6.31 -3.90 -1.81
N LEU A 36 7.16 -2.89 -1.61
CA LEU A 36 7.34 -2.20 -0.34
C LEU A 36 6.04 -1.52 0.10
N GLY A 37 5.39 -0.75 -0.78
CA GLY A 37 4.11 -0.09 -0.52
C GLY A 37 3.06 -1.09 -0.03
N VAL A 38 2.80 -2.14 -0.80
CA VAL A 38 1.82 -3.18 -0.42
C VAL A 38 2.17 -3.86 0.90
N SER A 39 3.46 -4.08 1.17
CA SER A 39 3.89 -4.76 2.40
C SER A 39 3.63 -3.93 3.66
N TYR A 40 3.80 -2.62 3.57
CA TYR A 40 3.58 -1.68 4.68
C TYR A 40 2.13 -1.25 4.85
N MET A 41 1.26 -1.61 3.90
CA MET A 41 -0.18 -1.43 4.01
C MET A 41 -0.84 -2.46 4.94
N GLN A 42 -0.14 -3.47 5.48
CA GLN A 42 -0.77 -4.47 6.36
C GLN A 42 -1.33 -3.87 7.66
N MET A 43 -2.55 -4.28 8.04
CA MET A 43 -3.12 -3.88 9.32
C MET A 43 -2.33 -4.47 10.52
N THR A 44 -2.01 -3.62 11.49
CA THR A 44 -1.31 -4.05 12.72
C THR A 44 -2.25 -4.88 13.62
N ALA A 45 -1.69 -5.72 14.49
CA ALA A 45 -2.52 -6.52 15.42
C ALA A 45 -3.25 -5.63 16.43
N ARG A 46 -2.59 -4.54 16.85
CA ARG A 46 -3.16 -3.52 17.72
C ARG A 46 -4.37 -2.85 17.05
N GLN A 47 -4.18 -2.35 15.83
CA GLN A 47 -5.22 -1.68 15.05
C GLN A 47 -6.42 -2.60 14.79
N ALA A 48 -6.19 -3.87 14.44
CA ALA A 48 -7.26 -4.85 14.28
C ALA A 48 -8.09 -5.05 15.57
N SER A 49 -7.43 -5.10 16.73
CA SER A 49 -8.10 -5.25 18.02
C SER A 49 -8.88 -4.00 18.42
N GLU A 50 -8.29 -2.82 18.21
CA GLU A 50 -8.89 -1.53 18.54
C GLU A 50 -10.16 -1.31 17.70
N TRP A 51 -10.06 -1.51 16.38
CA TRP A 51 -11.18 -1.36 15.45
C TRP A 51 -12.31 -2.35 15.72
N ALA A 52 -11.99 -3.59 16.11
CA ALA A 52 -13.00 -4.57 16.51
C ALA A 52 -13.74 -4.16 17.80
N SER A 53 -13.08 -3.42 18.68
CA SER A 53 -13.65 -2.99 19.97
C SER A 53 -14.34 -1.63 19.94
N ASN A 54 -14.03 -0.80 18.93
CA ASN A 54 -14.51 0.58 18.84
C ASN A 54 -14.72 0.99 17.37
N ALA A 55 -15.96 0.85 16.89
CA ALA A 55 -16.32 1.20 15.52
C ALA A 55 -16.16 2.71 15.23
N SER A 56 -16.32 3.59 16.23
CA SER A 56 -16.10 5.02 16.05
C SER A 56 -14.62 5.35 15.81
N GLN A 57 -13.71 4.60 16.43
CA GLN A 57 -12.26 4.75 16.18
C GLN A 57 -11.90 4.29 14.77
N TYR A 58 -12.49 3.19 14.29
CA TYR A 58 -12.32 2.75 12.91
C TYR A 58 -12.71 3.84 11.90
N VAL A 59 -13.90 4.44 12.07
CA VAL A 59 -14.35 5.52 11.18
C VAL A 59 -13.36 6.67 11.23
N ALA A 60 -12.97 7.13 12.43
CA ALA A 60 -12.04 8.26 12.57
C ALA A 60 -10.64 8.00 11.96
N ASP A 61 -10.12 6.77 12.04
CA ASP A 61 -8.81 6.42 11.48
C ASP A 61 -8.83 6.35 9.94
N GLU A 62 -10.00 6.05 9.35
CA GLU A 62 -10.22 6.01 7.90
C GLU A 62 -10.66 7.38 7.32
N GLU A 63 -11.23 8.29 8.12
CA GLU A 63 -11.77 9.62 7.70
C GLU A 63 -10.70 10.75 7.60
N ASP A 64 -9.52 10.48 7.03
CA ASP A 64 -8.67 11.53 6.44
C ASP A 64 -7.80 12.44 7.34
N SER A 65 -7.27 11.98 8.49
CA SER A 65 -6.30 12.82 9.25
C SER A 65 -5.16 12.11 9.99
N THR A 66 -5.04 10.78 9.90
CA THR A 66 -3.98 10.05 10.62
C THR A 66 -2.88 9.61 9.65
N PHE A 67 -1.74 10.30 9.68
CA PHE A 67 -0.53 9.89 8.96
C PHE A 67 0.05 8.62 9.59
N THR A 68 -0.40 7.47 9.10
CA THR A 68 0.16 6.17 9.47
C THR A 68 1.10 5.65 8.39
N VAL A 69 1.92 4.67 8.73
CA VAL A 69 2.76 3.96 7.75
C VAL A 69 1.90 3.26 6.69
N ARG A 70 0.70 2.78 7.07
CA ARG A 70 -0.26 2.17 6.15
C ARG A 70 -0.76 3.16 5.10
N VAL A 71 -1.24 4.33 5.55
CA VAL A 71 -1.66 5.43 4.68
C VAL A 71 -0.50 5.91 3.79
N SER A 72 0.71 5.97 4.34
CA SER A 72 1.91 6.33 3.56
C SER A 72 2.21 5.33 2.44
N GLY A 73 1.89 4.05 2.63
CA GLY A 73 1.98 3.03 1.59
C GLY A 73 0.98 3.27 0.45
N GLU A 74 -0.27 3.58 0.78
CA GLU A 74 -1.32 3.92 -0.20
C GLU A 74 -0.95 5.15 -1.03
N LEU A 75 -0.49 6.22 -0.37
CA LEU A 75 -0.04 7.44 -1.03
C LEU A 75 1.17 7.19 -1.94
N LEU A 76 2.10 6.31 -1.56
CA LEU A 76 3.20 5.92 -2.43
C LEU A 76 2.69 5.21 -3.68
N LEU A 77 1.74 4.27 -3.54
CA LEU A 77 1.17 3.56 -4.70
C LEU A 77 0.50 4.53 -5.67
N ASP A 78 -0.27 5.48 -5.16
CA ASP A 78 -0.89 6.52 -6.00
C ASP A 78 0.17 7.41 -6.68
N SER A 79 1.20 7.84 -5.94
CA SER A 79 2.29 8.65 -6.49
C SER A 79 3.04 7.94 -7.64
N VAL A 80 3.36 6.65 -7.50
CA VAL A 80 4.03 5.90 -8.58
C VAL A 80 3.09 5.64 -9.76
N MET A 81 1.79 5.45 -9.50
CA MET A 81 0.78 5.32 -10.55
C MET A 81 0.64 6.59 -11.39
N GLN A 82 0.58 7.74 -10.74
CA GLN A 82 0.56 9.04 -11.42
C GLN A 82 1.85 9.28 -12.24
N ALA A 83 3.01 8.88 -11.71
CA ALA A 83 4.30 9.12 -12.37
C ALA A 83 4.61 8.16 -13.54
N PHE A 84 4.17 6.90 -13.46
CA PHE A 84 4.58 5.84 -14.41
C PHE A 84 3.44 5.12 -15.12
N GLY A 85 2.18 5.44 -14.80
CA GLY A 85 0.99 4.92 -15.47
C GLY A 85 0.90 3.40 -15.46
N CYS A 86 0.61 2.80 -16.61
CA CYS A 86 0.44 1.35 -16.75
C CYS A 86 1.66 0.51 -16.33
N ASN A 87 2.88 1.08 -16.38
CA ASN A 87 4.06 0.38 -15.89
C ASN A 87 4.02 0.20 -14.36
N ALA A 88 3.52 1.22 -13.64
CA ALA A 88 3.30 1.10 -12.20
C ALA A 88 2.13 0.15 -11.91
N ALA A 89 1.07 0.20 -12.70
CA ALA A 89 -0.07 -0.71 -12.53
C ALA A 89 0.36 -2.18 -12.63
N GLY A 90 1.20 -2.50 -13.62
CA GLY A 90 1.79 -3.84 -13.75
C GLY A 90 2.58 -4.24 -12.51
N ALA A 91 3.50 -3.38 -12.06
CA ALA A 91 4.32 -3.63 -10.87
C ALA A 91 3.49 -3.80 -9.58
N VAL A 92 2.43 -3.01 -9.41
CA VAL A 92 1.50 -3.12 -8.27
C VAL A 92 0.73 -4.44 -8.33
N MET A 93 0.22 -4.81 -9.51
CA MET A 93 -0.50 -6.08 -9.66
C MET A 93 0.41 -7.31 -9.47
N ASP A 94 1.67 -7.24 -9.89
CA ASP A 94 2.67 -8.27 -9.61
C ASP A 94 2.92 -8.40 -8.10
N ALA A 95 3.02 -7.28 -7.38
CA ALA A 95 3.15 -7.26 -5.92
C ALA A 95 1.90 -7.83 -5.23
N VAL A 96 0.70 -7.46 -5.70
CA VAL A 96 -0.58 -8.02 -5.23
C VAL A 96 -0.60 -9.54 -5.42
N GLU A 97 -0.22 -10.05 -6.59
CA GLU A 97 -0.18 -11.49 -6.85
C GLU A 97 0.81 -12.20 -5.92
N ALA A 98 2.00 -11.64 -5.73
CA ALA A 98 3.00 -12.18 -4.82
C ALA A 98 2.48 -12.28 -3.38
N ARG A 99 1.83 -11.23 -2.86
CA ARG A 99 1.24 -11.21 -1.51
C ARG A 99 0.05 -12.15 -1.38
N MET A 100 -0.77 -12.29 -2.41
CA MET A 100 -1.90 -13.24 -2.44
C MET A 100 -1.41 -14.69 -2.41
N ARG A 101 -0.36 -15.01 -3.16
CA ARG A 101 0.28 -16.33 -3.16
C ARG A 101 0.87 -16.66 -1.78
N GLU A 102 1.63 -15.72 -1.21
CA GLU A 102 2.19 -15.87 0.13
C GLU A 102 1.09 -16.05 1.19
N ALA A 103 0.01 -15.28 1.13
CA ALA A 103 -1.13 -15.43 2.01
C ALA A 103 -1.76 -16.84 1.92
N ALA A 104 -1.86 -17.40 0.70
CA ALA A 104 -2.38 -18.75 0.50
C ALA A 104 -1.45 -19.82 1.11
N GLU A 105 -0.15 -19.68 0.94
CA GLU A 105 0.86 -20.56 1.54
C GLU A 105 0.81 -20.50 3.08
N GLN A 106 0.75 -19.29 3.64
CA GLN A 106 0.65 -19.10 5.09
C GLN A 106 -0.64 -19.69 5.65
N ARG A 107 -1.75 -19.57 4.91
CA ARG A 107 -3.03 -20.20 5.27
C ARG A 107 -2.93 -21.72 5.27
N ALA A 108 -2.33 -22.31 4.23
CA ALA A 108 -2.13 -23.76 4.14
C ALA A 108 -1.22 -24.28 5.28
N ALA A 109 -0.26 -23.48 5.71
CA ALA A 109 0.61 -23.75 6.85
C ALA A 109 -0.02 -23.45 8.23
N GLY A 110 -1.28 -23.00 8.29
CA GLY A 110 -1.99 -22.73 9.56
C GLY A 110 -1.52 -21.47 10.32
N ARG A 111 -0.84 -20.52 9.67
CA ARG A 111 -0.35 -19.30 10.33
C ARG A 111 -1.48 -18.30 10.56
N VAL A 112 -1.78 -17.95 11.81
CA VAL A 112 -2.92 -17.09 12.20
C VAL A 112 -2.99 -15.72 11.47
N GLY A 113 -1.84 -15.16 11.08
CA GLY A 113 -1.75 -13.83 10.43
C GLY A 113 -1.91 -13.79 8.90
N TRP A 114 -2.16 -14.93 8.24
CA TRP A 114 -2.19 -15.03 6.77
C TRP A 114 -3.11 -14.00 6.09
N TRP A 115 -4.21 -13.64 6.77
CA TRP A 115 -5.24 -12.77 6.22
C TRP A 115 -4.78 -11.32 6.08
N LYS A 116 -3.77 -10.88 6.84
CA LYS A 116 -3.25 -9.50 6.76
C LYS A 116 -2.57 -9.22 5.42
N LEU A 117 -1.83 -10.21 4.91
CA LEU A 117 -1.23 -10.13 3.57
C LEU A 117 -2.31 -10.07 2.49
N ARG A 118 -3.36 -10.88 2.64
CA ARG A 118 -4.50 -10.88 1.71
C ARG A 118 -5.26 -9.56 1.73
N GLU A 119 -5.50 -9.02 2.92
CA GLU A 119 -6.18 -7.75 3.13
C GLU A 119 -5.39 -6.60 2.49
N ALA A 120 -4.09 -6.48 2.78
CA ALA A 120 -3.22 -5.46 2.17
C ALA A 120 -3.17 -5.58 0.63
N ALA A 121 -3.14 -6.81 0.11
CA ALA A 121 -3.15 -7.05 -1.33
C ALA A 121 -4.48 -6.60 -1.98
N LEU A 122 -5.62 -6.84 -1.32
CA LEU A 122 -6.92 -6.38 -1.81
C LEU A 122 -7.05 -4.86 -1.76
N LEU A 123 -6.55 -4.22 -0.69
CA LEU A 123 -6.50 -2.77 -0.61
C LEU A 123 -5.66 -2.17 -1.74
N ALA A 124 -4.45 -2.68 -1.96
CA ALA A 124 -3.58 -2.22 -3.04
C ALA A 124 -4.19 -2.41 -4.44
N ALA A 125 -4.90 -3.52 -4.67
CA ALA A 125 -5.64 -3.72 -5.90
C ALA A 125 -6.76 -2.67 -6.07
N GLY A 126 -7.45 -2.33 -4.98
CA GLY A 126 -8.43 -1.24 -4.95
C GLY A 126 -7.82 0.11 -5.29
N CYS A 127 -6.69 0.46 -4.68
CA CYS A 127 -5.93 1.68 -5.01
C CYS A 127 -5.55 1.71 -6.50
N CYS A 128 -5.01 0.61 -7.02
CA CYS A 128 -4.64 0.50 -8.44
C CYS A 128 -5.83 0.69 -9.38
N ALA A 129 -7.00 0.16 -9.02
CA ALA A 129 -8.23 0.32 -9.80
C ALA A 129 -8.76 1.76 -9.76
N ALA A 130 -8.67 2.44 -8.61
CA ALA A 130 -9.10 3.82 -8.44
C ALA A 130 -8.22 4.81 -9.22
N SER A 131 -6.89 4.58 -9.26
CA SER A 131 -5.95 5.45 -9.97
C SER A 131 -5.90 5.20 -11.50
N PHE A 132 -6.67 4.25 -12.05
CA PHE A 132 -6.69 3.98 -13.48
C PHE A 132 -7.49 5.05 -14.25
N PRO A 133 -6.96 5.64 -15.33
CA PRO A 133 -7.68 6.66 -16.11
C PRO A 133 -8.92 6.05 -16.76
N GLY A 134 -10.10 6.51 -16.33
CA GLY A 134 -11.41 6.00 -16.72
C GLY A 134 -12.11 5.18 -15.64
N GLY A 135 -11.90 5.51 -14.36
CA GLY A 135 -12.38 4.76 -13.19
C GLY A 135 -13.83 4.28 -13.28
N LEU A 136 -14.19 3.29 -12.46
CA LEU A 136 -15.57 2.79 -12.30
C LEU A 136 -16.56 3.83 -11.71
N GLY A 137 -16.14 5.10 -11.62
CA GLY A 137 -16.83 6.19 -10.92
C GLY A 137 -17.24 7.35 -11.80
N ASP A 138 -17.19 7.21 -13.13
CA ASP A 138 -17.91 8.09 -14.07
C ASP A 138 -19.20 7.43 -14.57
#